data_AF-A0A0V0YL20-F1
#
_entry.id   AF-A0A0V0YL20-F1
#
_cell.length_a   1.000
_cell.length_b   1.000
_cell.length_c   1.000
_cell.angle_alpha   90.00
_cell.angle_beta   90.00
_cell.angle_gamma   90.00
#
_symmetry.space_group_name_H-M   'P 1'
#
loop_
_entity.id
_entity.type
_entity.pdbx_description
1 polymer ?
#
loop_
_entity_poly.entity_id
_entity_poly.type
_entity_poly.pdbx_seq_one_letter_code
_entity_poly.pdbx_strand_id
1 'polypeptide(L)'
;MKSLNFRQQTLILDNNVLAIVEQHADVLSALIEKNKECPKSGDDDLNNYICPYRLLIRFYTFFQSPFPGTILHIENPSLFSLFPNCFDYERCRMAEALFKAAAHRDPIFMNDIHCGKLYAVMCNDLSFCYCGVHLYTKAKNFYRGLCVEKLNNGQALFRLIDYGCTVTVGSNFVRPFPPGFDSVIALSIDCKLDGVGIFSNDEEWSDEAINYMKTALRNYSFNVTVKQQYFAESDFGVFLPFMSVVLKSSDDTMEMNSDLVENGLAAAL
;
A
#
# COMPACT_ATOMS: atom_id res chain seq x y z
N MET A 1 -14.08 10.61 1.08
CA MET A 1 -12.75 10.32 0.49
C MET A 1 -12.95 9.02 -0.28
N LYS A 2 -12.67 8.97 -1.59
CA LYS A 2 -12.81 7.69 -2.31
C LYS A 2 -11.70 6.75 -1.81
N SER A 3 -12.08 5.59 -1.30
CA SER A 3 -11.16 4.47 -1.03
C SER A 3 -10.68 3.86 -2.34
N LEU A 4 -9.50 3.23 -2.30
CA LEU A 4 -9.01 2.45 -3.43
C LEU A 4 -9.61 1.06 -3.35
N ASN A 5 -10.48 0.64 -4.28
CA ASN A 5 -10.80 -0.79 -4.36
C ASN A 5 -9.78 -1.50 -5.22
N PHE A 6 -9.52 -2.77 -4.89
CA PHE A 6 -8.56 -3.62 -5.57
C PHE A 6 -9.24 -4.88 -6.10
N ARG A 7 -9.00 -5.20 -7.36
CA ARG A 7 -9.43 -6.44 -8.01
C ARG A 7 -8.23 -7.31 -8.29
N GLN A 8 -8.26 -8.54 -7.79
CA GLN A 8 -7.21 -9.51 -8.06
C GLN A 8 -7.14 -9.81 -9.55
N GLN A 9 -5.94 -9.71 -10.13
CA GLN A 9 -5.70 -9.93 -11.55
C GLN A 9 -4.86 -11.18 -11.82
N THR A 10 -3.88 -11.49 -10.95
CA THR A 10 -2.94 -12.60 -11.20
C THR A 10 -2.38 -13.16 -9.91
N LEU A 11 -2.50 -14.48 -9.72
CA LEU A 11 -1.89 -15.23 -8.61
C LEU A 11 -0.41 -15.48 -8.85
N ILE A 12 0.39 -15.36 -7.79
CA ILE A 12 1.81 -15.71 -7.78
C ILE A 12 1.96 -17.02 -6.99
N LEU A 13 2.12 -18.13 -7.72
CA LEU A 13 2.08 -19.48 -7.17
C LEU A 13 3.48 -20.10 -6.92
N ASP A 14 4.53 -19.52 -7.51
CA ASP A 14 5.87 -20.13 -7.54
C ASP A 14 6.86 -19.51 -6.52
N ASN A 15 7.74 -20.35 -5.98
CA ASN A 15 8.78 -19.93 -5.04
C ASN A 15 10.00 -19.28 -5.72
N ASN A 16 10.03 -19.29 -7.06
CA ASN A 16 11.12 -18.76 -7.85
C ASN A 16 10.74 -17.37 -8.40
N VAL A 17 10.67 -16.42 -7.47
CA VAL A 17 10.21 -15.04 -7.70
C VAL A 17 10.95 -14.35 -8.84
N LEU A 18 12.24 -14.63 -9.04
CA LEU A 18 13.02 -14.13 -10.19
C LEU A 18 12.50 -14.70 -11.52
N ALA A 19 12.22 -16.01 -11.58
CA ALA A 19 11.64 -16.64 -12.76
C ALA A 19 10.17 -16.24 -12.98
N ILE A 20 9.41 -15.89 -11.93
CA ILE A 20 8.07 -15.28 -12.08
C ILE A 20 8.18 -13.86 -12.61
N VAL A 21 9.08 -13.03 -12.08
CA VAL A 21 9.30 -11.66 -12.57
C VAL A 21 9.87 -11.67 -14.01
N GLU A 22 10.63 -12.70 -14.40
CA GLU A 22 11.19 -12.88 -15.74
C GLU A 22 10.27 -13.62 -16.73
N GLN A 23 9.48 -14.62 -16.31
CA GLN A 23 8.44 -15.28 -17.11
C GLN A 23 7.20 -14.39 -17.25
N HIS A 24 6.82 -13.67 -16.19
CA HIS A 24 5.89 -12.54 -16.24
C HIS A 24 6.62 -11.24 -16.63
N ALA A 25 7.48 -11.33 -17.65
CA ALA A 25 7.55 -10.29 -18.66
C ALA A 25 6.13 -9.80 -19.06
N ASP A 26 5.12 -10.64 -18.90
CA ASP A 26 3.69 -10.38 -19.04
C ASP A 26 3.04 -9.42 -18.03
N VAL A 27 3.49 -9.27 -16.77
CA VAL A 27 2.86 -8.25 -15.86
C VAL A 27 3.36 -6.86 -16.19
N LEU A 28 4.67 -6.71 -16.46
CA LEU A 28 5.23 -5.45 -16.96
C LEU A 28 4.74 -5.18 -18.38
N SER A 29 4.62 -6.20 -19.25
CA SER A 29 4.08 -6.04 -20.60
C SER A 29 2.58 -5.77 -20.61
N ALA A 30 1.77 -6.40 -19.74
CA ALA A 30 0.36 -6.07 -19.56
C ALA A 30 0.18 -4.66 -18.95
N LEU A 31 1.07 -4.24 -18.06
CA LEU A 31 1.12 -2.86 -17.55
C LEU A 31 1.45 -1.86 -18.67
N ILE A 32 2.42 -2.19 -19.52
CA ILE A 32 2.80 -1.41 -20.70
C ILE A 32 1.67 -1.40 -21.73
N GLU A 33 1.05 -2.54 -22.03
CA GLU A 33 -0.07 -2.69 -22.98
C GLU A 33 -1.33 -1.99 -22.49
N LYS A 34 -1.69 -2.13 -21.21
CA LYS A 34 -2.82 -1.39 -20.64
C LYS A 34 -2.58 0.11 -20.59
N ASN A 35 -1.34 0.54 -20.34
CA ASN A 35 -0.97 1.95 -20.47
C ASN A 35 -1.01 2.43 -21.94
N LYS A 36 -0.79 1.55 -22.93
CA LYS A 36 -1.02 1.86 -24.35
C LYS A 36 -2.52 2.00 -24.68
N GLU A 37 -3.39 1.20 -24.06
CA GLU A 37 -4.86 1.25 -24.26
C GLU A 37 -5.52 2.46 -23.55
N CYS A 38 -4.98 2.89 -22.41
CA CYS A 38 -5.39 4.09 -21.68
C CYS A 38 -4.16 4.82 -21.14
N PRO A 39 -3.53 5.73 -21.92
CA PRO A 39 -2.32 6.44 -21.51
C PRO A 39 -2.60 7.28 -20.26
N LYS A 40 -2.18 6.78 -19.10
CA LYS A 40 -2.23 7.55 -17.84
C LYS A 40 -0.90 8.26 -17.57
N SER A 41 0.17 7.81 -18.22
CA SER A 41 1.51 8.41 -18.20
C SER A 41 2.33 8.03 -19.45
N GLY A 42 3.43 8.73 -19.75
CA GLY A 42 4.33 8.32 -20.84
C GLY A 42 5.10 7.02 -20.51
N ASP A 43 5.69 6.36 -21.50
CA ASP A 43 6.41 5.08 -21.28
C ASP A 43 7.54 5.19 -20.24
N ASP A 44 8.24 6.33 -20.16
CA ASP A 44 9.26 6.61 -19.15
C ASP A 44 8.70 6.69 -17.72
N ASP A 45 7.42 7.03 -17.57
CA ASP A 45 6.78 7.29 -16.29
C ASP A 45 6.21 6.03 -15.64
N LEU A 46 5.76 5.09 -16.47
CA LEU A 46 5.31 3.77 -16.04
C LEU A 46 6.44 3.01 -15.33
N ASN A 47 7.67 3.11 -15.85
CA ASN A 47 8.86 2.51 -15.24
C ASN A 47 9.19 3.10 -13.86
N ASN A 48 8.89 4.39 -13.64
CA ASN A 48 9.30 5.11 -12.43
C ASN A 48 8.53 4.68 -11.18
N TYR A 49 7.22 4.42 -11.27
CA TYR A 49 6.48 3.92 -10.10
C TYR A 49 6.53 2.41 -9.93
N ILE A 50 6.75 1.66 -11.02
CA ILE A 50 6.89 0.20 -10.95
C ILE A 50 8.18 -0.18 -10.21
N CYS A 51 9.25 0.62 -10.32
CA CYS A 51 10.55 0.26 -9.77
C CYS A 51 10.53 -0.09 -8.25
N PRO A 52 9.96 0.74 -7.35
CA PRO A 52 9.83 0.38 -5.93
C PRO A 52 9.10 -0.94 -5.68
N TYR A 53 8.04 -1.21 -6.45
CA TYR A 53 7.24 -2.43 -6.31
C TYR A 53 7.93 -3.66 -6.93
N ARG A 54 8.65 -3.48 -8.05
CA ARG A 54 9.48 -4.52 -8.69
C ARG A 54 10.54 -5.03 -7.73
N LEU A 55 11.18 -4.13 -7.00
CA LEU A 55 12.14 -4.53 -5.98
C LEU A 55 11.43 -5.25 -4.83
N LEU A 56 10.29 -4.76 -4.36
CA LEU A 56 9.52 -5.39 -3.29
C LEU A 56 9.13 -6.84 -3.63
N ILE A 57 8.74 -7.11 -4.87
CA ILE A 57 8.42 -8.47 -5.32
C ILE A 57 9.59 -9.41 -5.10
N ARG A 58 10.84 -8.97 -5.31
CA ARG A 58 12.04 -9.80 -5.05
C ARG A 58 12.20 -10.21 -3.59
N PHE A 59 11.50 -9.53 -2.67
CA PHE A 59 11.44 -9.88 -1.25
C PHE A 59 10.30 -10.84 -0.93
N TYR A 60 9.51 -11.33 -1.91
CA TYR A 60 8.40 -12.23 -1.62
C TYR A 60 8.82 -13.54 -0.96
N THR A 61 10.05 -14.00 -1.24
CA THR A 61 10.66 -15.13 -0.52
C THR A 61 10.78 -14.87 0.98
N PHE A 62 10.95 -13.62 1.41
CA PHE A 62 10.95 -13.22 2.83
C PHE A 62 9.60 -13.52 3.50
N PHE A 63 8.50 -13.44 2.74
CA PHE A 63 7.14 -13.60 3.26
C PHE A 63 6.66 -15.05 3.31
N GLN A 64 7.50 -16.03 2.93
CA GLN A 64 7.15 -17.45 2.94
C GLN A 64 7.07 -18.05 4.36
N SER A 65 7.70 -17.40 5.34
CA SER A 65 7.62 -17.77 6.75
C SER A 65 6.84 -16.72 7.52
N PRO A 66 6.15 -17.09 8.62
CA PRO A 66 5.50 -16.11 9.48
C PRO A 66 6.49 -15.04 9.96
N PHE A 67 6.07 -13.79 9.97
CA PHE A 67 6.92 -12.66 10.39
C PHE A 67 6.14 -11.65 11.23
N PRO A 68 6.79 -10.94 12.17
CA PRO A 68 6.14 -9.87 12.91
C PRO A 68 5.87 -8.68 11.99
N GLY A 69 4.61 -8.26 11.91
CA GLY A 69 4.15 -7.19 11.03
C GLY A 69 3.71 -5.94 11.78
N THR A 70 4.06 -4.78 11.23
CA THR A 70 3.48 -3.49 11.63
C THR A 70 2.30 -3.17 10.72
N ILE A 71 1.12 -2.98 11.31
CA ILE A 71 -0.06 -2.50 10.59
C ILE A 71 0.10 -1.01 10.33
N LEU A 72 -0.03 -0.60 9.07
CA LEU A 72 0.20 0.76 8.62
C LEU A 72 -1.09 1.52 8.44
N HIS A 73 -2.05 0.91 7.74
CA HIS A 73 -3.32 1.53 7.41
C HIS A 73 -4.42 0.47 7.38
N ILE A 74 -5.64 0.83 7.79
CA ILE A 74 -6.79 -0.07 7.78
C ILE A 74 -7.95 0.67 7.12
N GLU A 75 -8.38 0.22 5.94
CA GLU A 75 -9.67 0.62 5.37
C GLU A 75 -10.74 -0.33 5.89
N ASN A 76 -10.56 -1.63 5.67
CA ASN A 76 -11.42 -2.70 6.15
C ASN A 76 -10.68 -4.07 6.16
N PRO A 77 -11.29 -5.17 6.63
CA PRO A 77 -10.64 -6.48 6.63
C PRO A 77 -10.23 -7.04 5.25
N SER A 78 -10.83 -6.55 4.16
CA SER A 78 -10.41 -6.88 2.79
C SER A 78 -9.38 -5.92 2.19
N LEU A 79 -9.06 -4.83 2.89
CA LEU A 79 -8.08 -3.85 2.47
C LEU A 79 -7.46 -3.12 3.65
N PHE A 80 -6.25 -3.55 3.98
CA PHE A 80 -5.37 -2.91 4.93
C PHE A 80 -3.94 -3.02 4.42
N SER A 81 -3.03 -2.26 4.99
CA SER A 81 -1.63 -2.29 4.59
C SER A 81 -0.75 -2.63 5.78
N LEU A 82 0.26 -3.46 5.54
CA LEU A 82 1.24 -3.87 6.53
C LEU A 82 2.64 -3.88 5.94
N PHE A 83 3.63 -4.01 6.81
CA PHE A 83 5.00 -4.35 6.41
C PHE A 83 5.73 -5.04 7.56
N PRO A 84 6.79 -5.83 7.34
CA PRO A 84 7.56 -6.37 8.44
C PRO A 84 8.09 -5.26 9.35
N ASN A 85 7.93 -5.45 10.66
CA ASN A 85 8.24 -4.40 11.64
C ASN A 85 9.73 -4.03 11.69
N CYS A 86 10.62 -4.93 11.24
CA CYS A 86 12.06 -4.69 11.16
C CYS A 86 12.43 -3.56 10.17
N PHE A 87 11.50 -3.11 9.34
CA PHE A 87 11.66 -1.98 8.42
C PHE A 87 11.06 -0.66 8.93
N ASP A 88 10.56 -0.62 10.17
CA ASP A 88 9.95 0.61 10.71
C ASP A 88 10.97 1.75 10.78
N TYR A 89 12.24 1.44 11.08
CA TYR A 89 13.33 2.42 11.08
C TYR A 89 13.62 2.95 9.67
N GLU A 90 13.64 2.07 8.67
CA GLU A 90 13.82 2.41 7.26
C GLU A 90 12.69 3.30 6.76
N ARG A 91 11.44 3.05 7.20
CA ARG A 91 10.29 3.90 6.88
C ARG A 91 10.43 5.30 7.45
N CYS A 92 10.87 5.43 8.71
CA CYS A 92 11.20 6.72 9.32
C CYS A 92 12.28 7.46 8.52
N ARG A 93 13.39 6.77 8.24
CA ARG A 93 14.53 7.32 7.50
C ARG A 93 14.16 7.76 6.11
N MET A 94 13.28 7.02 5.44
CA MET A 94 12.77 7.37 4.12
C MET A 94 12.05 8.73 4.14
N ALA A 95 11.12 8.94 5.07
CA ALA A 95 10.40 10.20 5.19
C ALA A 95 11.34 11.38 5.53
N GLU A 96 12.30 11.17 6.43
CA GLU A 96 13.28 12.20 6.81
C GLU A 96 14.23 12.55 5.65
N ALA A 97 14.77 11.53 4.96
CA ALA A 97 15.68 11.72 3.84
C ALA A 97 14.96 12.40 2.66
N LEU A 98 13.73 12.00 2.38
CA LEU A 98 12.93 12.62 1.32
C LEU A 98 12.60 14.07 1.68
N PHE A 99 12.31 14.36 2.94
CA PHE A 99 12.13 15.74 3.40
C PHE A 99 13.37 16.59 3.13
N LYS A 100 14.56 16.13 3.54
CA LYS A 100 15.82 16.85 3.29
C LYS A 100 16.07 17.10 1.80
N ALA A 101 15.71 16.16 0.94
CA ALA A 101 15.92 16.25 -0.50
C ALA A 101 14.87 17.11 -1.25
N ALA A 102 13.66 17.24 -0.70
CA ALA A 102 12.53 17.89 -1.38
C ALA A 102 12.10 19.23 -0.77
N ALA A 103 12.45 19.53 0.49
CA ALA A 103 11.95 20.71 1.21
C ALA A 103 12.30 22.05 0.56
N HIS A 104 13.45 22.14 -0.11
CA HIS A 104 13.91 23.34 -0.79
C HIS A 104 13.49 23.43 -2.27
N ARG A 105 12.78 22.41 -2.79
CA ARG A 105 12.29 22.42 -4.17
C ARG A 105 11.02 23.26 -4.26
N ASP A 106 10.79 23.83 -5.43
CA ASP A 106 9.54 24.54 -5.71
C ASP A 106 8.36 23.57 -5.85
N PRO A 107 7.14 23.99 -5.47
CA PRO A 107 5.93 23.26 -5.80
C PRO A 107 5.78 23.04 -7.31
N ILE A 108 5.20 21.92 -7.69
CA ILE A 108 4.85 21.64 -9.08
C ILE A 108 3.48 22.21 -9.42
N PHE A 109 3.24 22.54 -10.69
CA PHE A 109 1.92 22.94 -11.15
C PHE A 109 1.01 21.72 -11.29
N MET A 110 -0.30 21.94 -11.11
CA MET A 110 -1.30 20.89 -11.22
C MET A 110 -1.29 20.21 -12.61
N ASN A 111 -0.90 20.91 -13.66
CA ASN A 111 -0.80 20.36 -15.01
C ASN A 111 0.36 19.37 -15.18
N ASP A 112 1.40 19.49 -14.35
CA ASP A 112 2.60 18.62 -14.37
C ASP A 112 2.46 17.42 -13.41
N ILE A 113 1.31 17.30 -12.75
CA ILE A 113 0.94 16.12 -11.98
C ILE A 113 0.25 15.13 -12.92
N HIS A 114 0.77 13.91 -12.98
CA HIS A 114 0.29 12.84 -13.84
C HIS A 114 0.03 11.58 -13.01
N CYS A 115 -1.10 10.91 -13.26
CA CYS A 115 -1.39 9.63 -12.65
C CYS A 115 -0.31 8.60 -13.04
N GLY A 116 0.01 7.69 -12.13
CA GLY A 116 1.12 6.74 -12.30
C GLY A 116 2.51 7.33 -12.04
N LYS A 117 2.68 8.63 -11.75
CA LYS A 117 4.00 9.16 -11.37
C LYS A 117 4.19 9.23 -9.86
N LEU A 118 5.45 9.04 -9.45
CA LEU A 118 5.89 9.30 -8.08
C LEU A 118 6.23 10.78 -7.88
N TYR A 119 5.92 11.26 -6.69
CA TYR A 119 6.16 12.62 -6.24
C TYR A 119 6.56 12.63 -4.76
N ALA A 120 7.25 13.69 -4.35
CA ALA A 120 7.41 13.97 -2.94
C ALA A 120 6.17 14.73 -2.46
N VAL A 121 5.37 14.10 -1.60
CA VAL A 121 4.09 14.63 -1.12
C VAL A 121 4.23 15.08 0.32
N MET A 122 4.01 16.37 0.58
CA MET A 122 3.95 16.93 1.92
C MET A 122 2.59 16.64 2.53
N CYS A 123 2.57 15.91 3.63
CA CYS A 123 1.35 15.65 4.39
C CYS A 123 1.61 15.93 5.87
N ASN A 124 0.81 16.81 6.47
CA ASN A 124 0.98 17.21 7.87
C ASN A 124 0.15 16.35 8.83
N ASP A 125 -0.76 15.53 8.30
CA ASP A 125 -1.67 14.70 9.09
C ASP A 125 -1.62 13.27 8.58
N LEU A 126 -0.94 12.41 9.33
CA LEU A 126 -0.98 10.95 9.18
C LEU A 126 -1.72 10.31 10.37
N SER A 127 -2.72 10.99 10.94
CA SER A 127 -3.52 10.45 12.05
C SER A 127 -4.21 9.11 11.71
N PHE A 128 -4.34 8.79 10.43
CA PHE A 128 -4.82 7.51 9.92
C PHE A 128 -3.73 6.44 9.77
N CYS A 129 -2.43 6.74 9.95
CA CYS A 129 -1.41 5.68 10.08
C CYS A 129 -1.48 5.06 11.46
N TYR A 130 -1.63 3.74 11.50
CA TYR A 130 -1.59 2.94 12.72
C TYR A 130 -0.15 2.56 13.12
N CYS A 131 0.81 2.85 12.24
CA CYS A 131 2.22 2.79 12.55
C CYS A 131 2.57 3.86 13.61
N GLY A 132 2.82 3.45 14.86
CA GLY A 132 3.24 4.36 15.94
C GLY A 132 4.48 5.22 15.63
N VAL A 133 5.15 4.92 14.51
CA VAL A 133 6.21 5.69 13.85
C VAL A 133 5.87 7.17 13.61
N HIS A 134 4.62 7.53 13.27
CA HIS A 134 4.29 8.93 12.99
C HIS A 134 4.45 9.85 14.23
N LEU A 135 4.39 9.29 15.44
CA LEU A 135 4.54 10.02 16.71
C LEU A 135 5.94 10.63 16.89
N TYR A 136 6.94 10.14 16.16
CA TYR A 136 8.31 10.64 16.23
C TYR A 136 8.57 11.80 15.27
N THR A 137 7.62 12.14 14.39
CA THR A 137 7.80 13.19 13.39
C THR A 137 6.78 14.31 13.57
N LYS A 138 7.03 15.20 14.53
CA LYS A 138 6.35 16.50 14.66
C LYS A 138 6.70 17.50 13.53
N ALA A 139 7.51 17.10 12.56
CA ALA A 139 7.96 17.93 11.44
C ALA A 139 7.06 17.73 10.20
N LYS A 140 6.97 18.77 9.37
CA LYS A 140 6.38 18.68 8.02
C LYS A 140 7.22 17.70 7.21
N ASN A 141 6.81 16.45 7.04
CA ASN A 141 7.57 15.48 6.26
C ASN A 141 7.09 15.41 4.82
N PHE A 142 7.97 14.90 3.96
CA PHE A 142 7.61 14.43 2.62
C PHE A 142 7.54 12.91 2.61
N TYR A 143 6.58 12.38 1.85
CA TYR A 143 6.36 10.95 1.64
C TYR A 143 6.43 10.63 0.14
N ARG A 144 6.80 9.39 -0.19
CA ARG A 144 6.76 8.91 -1.57
C ARG A 144 5.31 8.67 -1.97
N GLY A 145 4.75 9.57 -2.77
CA GLY A 145 3.35 9.54 -3.18
C GLY A 145 3.22 9.14 -4.65
N LEU A 146 2.47 8.07 -4.92
CA LEU A 146 2.04 7.70 -6.25
C LEU A 146 0.73 8.40 -6.58
N CYS A 147 0.70 9.26 -7.61
CA CYS A 147 -0.54 9.91 -8.04
C CYS A 147 -1.47 8.86 -8.66
N VAL A 148 -2.68 8.71 -8.11
CA VAL A 148 -3.67 7.74 -8.61
C VAL A 148 -4.83 8.43 -9.36
N GLU A 149 -5.20 9.64 -8.97
CA GLU A 149 -6.30 10.40 -9.58
C GLU A 149 -6.03 11.92 -9.51
N LYS A 150 -6.40 12.65 -10.56
CA LYS A 150 -6.52 14.12 -10.53
C LYS A 150 -7.98 14.48 -10.35
N LEU A 151 -8.28 15.33 -9.37
CA LEU A 151 -9.63 15.75 -9.03
C LEU A 151 -9.97 17.08 -9.71
N ASN A 152 -11.25 17.26 -10.03
CA ASN A 152 -11.76 18.45 -10.72
C ASN A 152 -11.62 19.75 -9.90
N ASN A 153 -11.34 19.65 -8.60
CA ASN A 153 -11.16 20.78 -7.70
C ASN A 153 -9.70 21.27 -7.59
N GLY A 154 -8.81 20.83 -8.48
CA GLY A 154 -7.40 21.24 -8.47
C GLY A 154 -6.55 20.52 -7.42
N GLN A 155 -7.01 19.38 -6.91
CA GLN A 155 -6.26 18.50 -6.03
C GLN A 155 -5.94 17.17 -6.73
N ALA A 156 -4.97 16.43 -6.21
CA ALA A 156 -4.67 15.07 -6.64
C ALA A 156 -4.72 14.11 -5.45
N LEU A 157 -5.17 12.89 -5.72
CA LEU A 157 -5.15 11.77 -4.80
C LEU A 157 -3.82 11.02 -4.96
N PHE A 158 -3.10 10.85 -3.86
CA PHE A 158 -1.82 10.14 -3.81
C PHE A 158 -1.91 8.96 -2.87
N ARG A 159 -1.38 7.82 -3.31
CA ARG A 159 -1.10 6.67 -2.45
C ARG A 159 0.30 6.80 -1.88
N LEU A 160 0.44 6.81 -0.56
CA LEU A 160 1.74 6.89 0.11
C LEU A 160 2.35 5.49 0.16
N ILE A 161 3.29 5.20 -0.74
CA ILE A 161 3.74 3.82 -1.03
C ILE A 161 4.51 3.15 0.11
N ASP A 162 4.85 3.92 1.14
CA ASP A 162 5.54 3.46 2.35
C ASP A 162 4.60 3.28 3.56
N TYR A 163 3.36 3.72 3.43
CA TYR A 163 2.38 3.80 4.53
C TYR A 163 1.03 3.16 4.16
N GLY A 164 0.77 2.94 2.87
CA GLY A 164 -0.42 2.24 2.36
C GLY A 164 -1.72 3.05 2.37
N CYS A 165 -1.72 4.20 3.03
CA CYS A 165 -2.82 5.15 3.05
C CYS A 165 -2.84 6.05 1.80
N THR A 166 -3.99 6.69 1.59
CA THR A 166 -4.16 7.71 0.55
C THR A 166 -4.34 9.10 1.15
N VAL A 167 -3.89 10.11 0.40
CA VAL A 167 -4.03 11.53 0.78
C VAL A 167 -4.45 12.35 -0.42
N THR A 168 -5.35 13.30 -0.20
CA THR A 168 -5.75 14.28 -1.20
C THR A 168 -5.09 15.62 -0.90
N VAL A 169 -4.24 16.11 -1.81
CA VAL A 169 -3.53 17.38 -1.61
C VAL A 169 -3.55 18.25 -2.86
N GLY A 170 -3.45 19.58 -2.67
CA GLY A 170 -3.24 20.52 -3.77
C GLY A 170 -1.79 20.55 -4.22
N SER A 171 -1.53 21.06 -5.43
CA SER A 171 -0.19 21.05 -6.05
C SER A 171 0.88 21.78 -5.23
N ASN A 172 0.49 22.77 -4.41
CA ASN A 172 1.35 23.48 -3.45
C ASN A 172 2.05 22.55 -2.43
N PHE A 173 1.50 21.36 -2.19
CA PHE A 173 2.03 20.35 -1.27
C PHE A 173 2.83 19.24 -1.98
N VAL A 174 3.01 19.36 -3.28
CA VAL A 174 3.69 18.34 -4.09
C VAL A 174 5.02 18.92 -4.59
N ARG A 175 6.07 18.10 -4.61
CA ARG A 175 7.40 18.46 -5.12
C ARG A 175 7.86 17.45 -6.18
N PRO A 176 8.70 17.87 -7.14
CA PRO A 176 9.35 16.95 -8.06
C PRO A 176 10.07 15.85 -7.29
N PHE A 177 9.88 14.60 -7.71
CA PHE A 177 10.47 13.45 -7.04
C PHE A 177 12.01 13.52 -7.11
N PRO A 178 12.73 13.48 -5.97
CA PRO A 178 14.18 13.50 -5.98
C PRO A 178 14.75 12.21 -6.60
N PRO A 179 15.84 12.29 -7.39
CA PRO A 179 16.43 11.12 -8.02
C PRO A 179 16.96 10.13 -6.98
N GLY A 180 16.87 8.83 -7.30
CA GLY A 180 17.39 7.74 -6.46
C GLY A 180 16.38 7.19 -5.45
N PHE A 181 15.31 7.93 -5.12
CA PHE A 181 14.27 7.47 -4.18
C PHE A 181 13.32 6.41 -4.78
N ASP A 182 13.34 6.23 -6.10
CA ASP A 182 12.60 5.23 -6.89
C ASP A 182 13.31 3.86 -6.87
N SER A 183 14.61 3.87 -6.59
CA SER A 183 15.43 2.65 -6.46
C SER A 183 15.33 1.96 -5.09
N VAL A 184 14.50 2.49 -4.18
CA VAL A 184 14.24 1.89 -2.87
C VAL A 184 12.90 1.16 -2.91
N ILE A 185 12.83 -0.04 -2.31
CA ILE A 185 11.60 -0.84 -2.24
C ILE A 185 10.45 -0.04 -1.64
N ALA A 186 9.21 -0.25 -2.09
CA ALA A 186 8.04 0.25 -1.37
C ALA A 186 7.94 -0.42 0.02
N LEU A 187 7.70 0.35 1.09
CA LEU A 187 7.71 -0.13 2.48
C LEU A 187 6.29 -0.37 3.05
N SER A 188 5.36 -0.70 2.17
CA SER A 188 3.98 -1.05 2.47
C SER A 188 3.49 -2.07 1.44
N ILE A 189 2.73 -3.06 1.90
CA ILE A 189 2.04 -4.03 1.04
C ILE A 189 0.56 -4.05 1.41
N ASP A 190 -0.30 -4.07 0.40
CA ASP A 190 -1.73 -4.20 0.60
C ASP A 190 -2.13 -5.65 0.85
N CYS A 191 -3.09 -5.81 1.74
CA CYS A 191 -3.48 -7.09 2.28
C CYS A 191 -4.99 -7.19 2.45
N LYS A 192 -5.46 -8.43 2.42
CA LYS A 192 -6.77 -8.85 2.92
C LYS A 192 -6.59 -9.99 3.92
N LEU A 193 -7.56 -10.16 4.80
CA LEU A 193 -7.65 -11.36 5.62
C LEU A 193 -8.05 -12.55 4.74
N ASP A 194 -7.32 -13.65 4.86
CA ASP A 194 -7.59 -14.91 4.18
C ASP A 194 -8.82 -15.62 4.76
N GLY A 195 -9.62 -16.24 3.90
CA GLY A 195 -10.75 -17.09 4.32
C GLY A 195 -11.94 -16.35 4.95
N VAL A 196 -11.99 -15.01 4.89
CA VAL A 196 -13.09 -14.22 5.46
C VAL A 196 -13.62 -13.17 4.49
N GLY A 197 -14.90 -12.88 4.58
CA GLY A 197 -15.60 -11.92 3.73
C GLY A 197 -16.80 -11.27 4.41
N ILE A 198 -17.43 -10.33 3.68
CA ILE A 198 -18.72 -9.75 4.06
C ILE A 198 -19.83 -10.81 3.98
N PHE A 199 -20.94 -10.61 4.70
CA PHE A 199 -22.09 -11.50 4.55
C PHE A 199 -22.71 -11.36 3.16
N SER A 200 -23.35 -12.43 2.67
CA SER A 200 -23.87 -12.49 1.29
C SER A 200 -24.90 -11.42 0.94
N ASN A 201 -25.52 -10.82 1.94
CA ASN A 201 -26.54 -9.78 1.80
C ASN A 201 -25.99 -8.36 2.00
N ASP A 202 -24.71 -8.24 2.34
CA ASP A 202 -24.06 -6.97 2.59
C ASP A 202 -23.27 -6.52 1.34
N GLU A 203 -23.20 -5.21 1.14
CA GLU A 203 -22.40 -4.61 0.06
C GLU A 203 -20.99 -4.20 0.54
N GLU A 204 -20.82 -3.98 1.85
CA GLU A 204 -19.59 -3.49 2.47
C GLU A 204 -19.38 -4.12 3.86
N TRP A 205 -18.15 -4.03 4.37
CA TRP A 205 -17.84 -4.43 5.74
C TRP A 205 -18.55 -3.53 6.75
N SER A 206 -19.13 -4.11 7.80
CA SER A 206 -19.76 -3.32 8.86
C SER A 206 -18.75 -2.47 9.63
N ASP A 207 -19.17 -1.30 10.10
CA ASP A 207 -18.35 -0.44 10.97
C ASP A 207 -17.90 -1.20 12.23
N GLU A 208 -18.72 -2.12 12.72
CA GLU A 208 -18.40 -2.96 13.87
C GLU A 208 -17.21 -3.89 13.59
N ALA A 209 -17.20 -4.59 12.45
CA ALA A 209 -16.08 -5.44 12.04
C ALA A 209 -14.78 -4.63 11.86
N ILE A 210 -14.88 -3.46 11.23
CA ILE A 210 -13.75 -2.56 11.02
C ILE A 210 -13.20 -2.06 12.37
N ASN A 211 -14.07 -1.66 13.30
CA ASN A 211 -13.66 -1.17 14.62
C ASN A 211 -13.11 -2.28 15.52
N TYR A 212 -13.65 -3.49 15.42
CA TYR A 212 -13.10 -4.66 16.09
C TYR A 212 -11.65 -4.90 15.66
N MET A 213 -11.41 -4.97 14.34
CA MET A 213 -10.07 -5.13 13.79
C MET A 213 -9.13 -4.00 14.25
N LYS A 214 -9.55 -2.73 14.14
CA LYS A 214 -8.76 -1.57 14.60
C LYS A 214 -8.40 -1.66 16.09
N THR A 215 -9.32 -2.14 16.93
CA THR A 215 -9.12 -2.25 18.38
C THR A 215 -8.13 -3.36 18.70
N ALA A 216 -8.32 -4.54 18.13
CA ALA A 216 -7.41 -5.66 18.33
C ALA A 216 -5.99 -5.35 17.80
N LEU A 217 -5.86 -4.76 16.60
CA LEU A 217 -4.56 -4.36 16.04
C LEU A 217 -3.83 -3.26 16.82
N ARG A 218 -4.53 -2.52 17.69
CA ARG A 218 -3.91 -1.57 18.64
C ARG A 218 -3.45 -2.25 19.93
N ASN A 219 -4.14 -3.31 20.35
CA ASN A 219 -3.91 -3.96 21.64
C ASN A 219 -2.87 -5.07 21.56
N TYR A 220 -2.70 -5.69 20.39
CA TYR A 220 -1.79 -6.81 20.19
C TYR A 220 -0.74 -6.51 19.11
N SER A 221 0.43 -7.13 19.27
CA SER A 221 1.38 -7.30 18.16
C SER A 221 1.00 -8.55 17.38
N PHE A 222 1.18 -8.55 16.05
CA PHE A 222 0.76 -9.65 15.20
C PHE A 222 1.92 -10.24 14.40
N ASN A 223 1.94 -11.57 14.33
CA ASN A 223 2.65 -12.31 13.30
C ASN A 223 1.74 -12.48 12.09
N VAL A 224 2.29 -12.18 10.93
CA VAL A 224 1.63 -12.27 9.62
C VAL A 224 2.05 -13.59 8.99
N THR A 225 1.07 -14.42 8.64
CA THR A 225 1.28 -15.60 7.81
C THR A 225 0.68 -15.35 6.44
N VAL A 226 1.50 -15.38 5.40
CA VAL A 226 1.04 -15.16 4.03
C VAL A 226 0.50 -16.47 3.46
N LYS A 227 -0.73 -16.40 2.95
CA LYS A 227 -1.46 -17.52 2.35
C LYS A 227 -1.40 -17.46 0.84
N GLN A 228 -1.54 -16.27 0.28
CA GLN A 228 -1.44 -16.03 -1.15
C GLN A 228 -0.75 -14.70 -1.42
N GLN A 229 -0.03 -14.64 -2.53
CA GLN A 229 0.55 -13.43 -3.07
C GLN A 229 0.02 -13.23 -4.48
N TYR A 230 -0.35 -12.00 -4.83
CA TYR A 230 -0.91 -11.70 -6.15
C TYR A 230 -0.72 -10.22 -6.50
N PHE A 231 -1.05 -9.88 -7.74
CA PHE A 231 -1.24 -8.50 -8.15
C PHE A 231 -2.72 -8.16 -8.15
N ALA A 232 -3.02 -6.98 -7.60
CA ALA A 232 -4.34 -6.41 -7.68
C ALA A 232 -4.30 -5.07 -8.42
N GLU A 233 -5.26 -4.89 -9.32
CA GLU A 233 -5.49 -3.63 -9.99
C GLU A 233 -6.46 -2.79 -9.18
N SER A 234 -6.08 -1.55 -8.90
CA SER A 234 -6.98 -0.57 -8.32
C SER A 234 -8.02 -0.07 -9.32
N ASP A 235 -9.13 0.48 -8.84
CA ASP A 235 -10.14 1.13 -9.70
C ASP A 235 -9.58 2.27 -10.60
N PHE A 236 -8.38 2.77 -10.31
CA PHE A 236 -7.70 3.79 -11.12
C PHE A 236 -6.70 3.21 -12.15
N GLY A 237 -6.58 1.89 -12.25
CA GLY A 237 -5.69 1.21 -13.21
C GLY A 237 -4.24 1.06 -12.75
N VAL A 238 -3.97 1.28 -11.46
CA VAL A 238 -2.65 1.05 -10.85
C VAL A 238 -2.60 -0.36 -10.30
N PHE A 239 -1.60 -1.15 -10.70
CA PHE A 239 -1.40 -2.51 -10.22
C PHE A 239 -0.38 -2.52 -9.09
N LEU A 240 -0.73 -3.17 -7.98
CA LEU A 240 0.10 -3.24 -6.79
C LEU A 240 0.29 -4.68 -6.30
N PRO A 241 1.46 -4.99 -5.72
CA PRO A 241 1.68 -6.11 -4.82
C PRO A 241 0.57 -6.24 -3.77
N PHE A 242 -0.04 -7.42 -3.66
CA PHE A 242 -1.12 -7.69 -2.72
C PHE A 242 -0.92 -9.07 -2.05
N MET A 243 -1.35 -9.22 -0.80
CA MET A 243 -1.28 -10.48 -0.05
C MET A 243 -2.62 -10.87 0.58
N SER A 244 -2.93 -12.17 0.58
CA SER A 244 -3.94 -12.75 1.46
C SER A 244 -3.23 -13.29 2.69
N VAL A 245 -3.63 -12.88 3.89
CA VAL A 245 -2.88 -13.15 5.12
C VAL A 245 -3.76 -13.62 6.27
N VAL A 246 -3.14 -14.38 7.17
CA VAL A 246 -3.67 -14.68 8.51
C VAL A 246 -2.88 -13.86 9.52
N LEU A 247 -3.58 -13.19 10.43
CA LEU A 247 -2.96 -12.43 11.51
C LEU A 247 -3.18 -13.12 12.85
N LYS A 248 -2.08 -13.55 13.47
CA LYS A 248 -2.10 -14.17 14.81
C LYS A 248 -1.37 -13.29 15.81
N SER A 249 -1.93 -13.07 16.99
CA SER A 249 -1.26 -12.27 18.02
C SER A 249 0.04 -12.94 18.46
N SER A 250 1.04 -12.13 18.84
CA SER A 250 2.36 -12.64 19.25
C SER A 250 2.33 -13.47 20.54
N ASP A 251 1.27 -13.33 21.35
CA ASP A 251 1.02 -14.15 22.55
C ASP A 251 0.14 -15.38 22.29
N ASP A 252 -0.19 -15.64 21.02
CA ASP A 252 -1.04 -16.74 20.56
C ASP A 252 -2.47 -16.78 21.16
N THR A 253 -2.95 -15.67 21.73
CA THR A 253 -4.29 -15.59 22.33
C THR A 253 -5.41 -15.26 21.34
N MET A 254 -5.07 -14.75 20.15
CA MET A 254 -6.03 -14.25 19.17
C MET A 254 -5.58 -14.61 17.74
N GLU A 255 -6.54 -14.98 16.89
CA GLU A 255 -6.35 -15.05 15.44
C GLU A 255 -7.45 -14.24 14.74
N MET A 256 -7.08 -13.07 14.20
CA MET A 256 -8.04 -12.08 13.70
C MET A 256 -9.07 -12.65 12.72
N ASN A 257 -8.65 -13.55 11.85
CA ASN A 257 -9.49 -14.15 10.82
C ASN A 257 -10.61 -14.98 11.47
N SER A 258 -10.26 -15.91 12.35
CA SER A 258 -11.20 -16.76 13.08
C SER A 258 -12.07 -15.95 14.04
N ASP A 259 -11.46 -15.02 14.78
CA ASP A 259 -12.15 -14.15 15.74
C ASP A 259 -13.28 -13.33 15.10
N LEU A 260 -13.07 -12.76 13.90
CA LEU A 260 -14.13 -12.02 13.20
C LEU A 260 -15.33 -12.92 12.87
N VAL A 261 -15.10 -14.18 12.48
CA VAL A 261 -16.18 -15.13 12.18
C VAL A 261 -16.90 -15.57 13.46
N GLU A 262 -16.15 -15.91 14.50
CA GLU A 262 -16.71 -16.36 15.79
C GLU A 262 -17.57 -15.30 16.48
N ASN A 263 -17.20 -14.02 16.32
CA ASN A 263 -17.97 -12.89 16.84
C ASN A 263 -19.14 -12.47 15.91
N GLY A 264 -19.38 -13.16 14.80
CA GLY A 264 -20.44 -12.84 13.85
C GLY A 264 -20.20 -11.54 13.07
N LEU A 265 -18.93 -11.14 12.92
CA LEU A 265 -18.50 -9.91 12.24
C LEU A 265 -18.02 -10.17 10.79
N ALA A 266 -17.86 -11.43 10.40
CA ALA A 266 -17.48 -11.86 9.06
C ALA A 266 -18.14 -13.19 8.68
N ALA A 267 -18.30 -13.43 7.39
CA ALA A 267 -18.57 -14.75 6.84
C ALA A 267 -17.25 -15.50 6.57
N ALA A 268 -17.24 -16.81 6.83
CA ALA A 268 -16.16 -17.70 6.37
C ALA A 268 -16.31 -17.97 4.86
N LEU A 269 -15.19 -17.99 4.12
CA LEU A 269 -15.13 -18.22 2.68
C LEU A 269 -14.48 -19.56 2.30
#